data_AF-A0A957EKN8-F1
#
_entry.id   AF-A0A957EKN8-F1
#
_cell.length_a   1.000
_cell.length_b   1.000
_cell.length_c   1.000
_cell.angle_alpha   90.00
_cell.angle_beta   90.00
_cell.angle_gamma   90.00
#
_symmetry.space_group_name_H-M   'P 1'
#
loop_
_entity.id
_entity.type
_entity.pdbx_description
1 polymer ?
#
loop_
_entity_poly.entity_id
_entity_poly.type
_entity_poly.pdbx_seq_one_letter_code
_entity_poly.pdbx_strand_id
1 'polypeptide(L)'
;MKYYRFFHRQPDDKGQGLVEYALLLVLVAVVIIVILTLLGSSVAQVFCQVSAGLNGISSEGGCIVVRNADYNPNSHKLSLEATTPTGYDPNVTLTTSPGGQMQPHPPGNPDHYRLTITLQGTCPCDVTITSSDGGTTTVTVGP
;
A
#
# COMPACT_ATOMS: atom_id res chain seq x y z
N MET A 1 -77.69 5.93 27.94
CA MET A 1 -77.06 4.81 28.67
C MET A 1 -76.42 3.87 27.66
N LYS A 2 -75.11 3.59 27.82
CA LYS A 2 -74.33 2.42 27.32
C LYS A 2 -73.91 2.43 25.83
N TYR A 3 -72.65 2.23 25.41
CA TYR A 3 -71.32 2.22 26.04
C TYR A 3 -70.26 2.47 24.93
N TYR A 4 -69.20 3.19 25.28
CA TYR A 4 -67.96 3.30 24.51
C TYR A 4 -67.31 1.93 24.27
N ARG A 5 -66.86 1.65 23.05
CA ARG A 5 -65.84 0.63 22.80
C ARG A 5 -64.98 0.95 21.57
N PHE A 6 -64.19 2.02 21.68
CA PHE A 6 -63.03 2.29 20.82
C PHE A 6 -61.80 1.63 21.45
N PHE A 7 -61.78 0.29 21.53
CA PHE A 7 -60.54 -0.40 21.92
C PHE A 7 -59.64 -0.49 20.70
N HIS A 8 -58.48 0.15 20.87
CA HIS A 8 -57.39 0.26 19.93
C HIS A 8 -56.97 -1.10 19.40
N ARG A 9 -57.04 -1.25 18.08
CA ARG A 9 -56.35 -2.30 17.34
C ARG A 9 -55.04 -1.70 16.81
N GLN A 10 -53.97 -1.75 17.60
CA GLN A 10 -52.62 -1.83 17.05
C GLN A 10 -52.08 -3.22 17.42
N PRO A 11 -52.32 -4.23 16.58
CA PRO A 11 -51.73 -5.54 16.77
C PRO A 11 -50.26 -5.42 16.36
N ASP A 12 -49.38 -5.35 17.36
CA ASP A 12 -47.95 -5.68 17.30
C ASP A 12 -47.17 -5.19 16.06
N ASP A 13 -46.88 -3.88 15.99
CA ASP A 13 -45.80 -3.34 15.13
C ASP A 13 -44.39 -3.66 15.70
N LYS A 14 -44.19 -4.87 16.25
CA LYS A 14 -42.91 -5.28 16.86
C LYS A 14 -41.86 -5.72 15.84
N GLY A 15 -42.24 -5.86 14.56
CA GLY A 15 -41.36 -6.24 13.45
C GLY A 15 -41.06 -5.13 12.44
N GLN A 16 -41.84 -4.05 12.41
CA GLN A 16 -41.73 -3.03 11.36
C GLN A 16 -40.52 -2.12 11.56
N GLY A 17 -40.16 -1.81 12.81
CA GLY A 17 -38.94 -1.08 13.11
C GLY A 17 -37.65 -1.88 12.83
N LEU A 18 -37.65 -3.20 13.06
CA LEU A 18 -36.45 -4.04 12.88
C LEU A 18 -35.95 -4.05 11.44
N VAL A 19 -36.87 -4.07 10.47
CA VAL A 19 -36.51 -4.02 9.05
C VAL A 19 -36.03 -2.63 8.64
N GLU A 20 -36.66 -1.56 9.15
CA GLU A 20 -36.24 -0.18 8.86
C GLU A 20 -34.83 0.12 9.42
N TYR A 21 -34.55 -0.29 10.66
CA TYR A 21 -33.22 -0.15 11.23
C TYR A 21 -32.20 -1.02 10.50
N ALA A 22 -32.58 -2.22 10.05
CA ALA A 22 -31.69 -3.07 9.24
C ALA A 22 -31.32 -2.39 7.90
N LEU A 23 -32.27 -1.77 7.22
CA LEU A 23 -32.00 -1.05 5.96
C LEU A 23 -31.13 0.18 6.15
N LEU A 24 -31.33 0.94 7.23
CA LEU A 24 -30.44 2.05 7.59
C LEU A 24 -29.02 1.57 7.94
N LEU A 25 -28.89 0.44 8.66
CA LEU A 25 -27.57 -0.14 8.97
C LEU A 25 -26.84 -0.61 7.72
N VAL A 26 -27.54 -1.21 6.75
CA VAL A 26 -26.94 -1.60 5.45
C VAL A 26 -26.49 -0.37 4.67
N LEU A 27 -27.30 0.70 4.64
CA LEU A 27 -26.92 1.95 3.98
C LEU A 27 -25.65 2.56 4.58
N VAL A 28 -25.57 2.64 5.92
CA VAL A 28 -24.39 3.15 6.63
C VAL A 28 -23.18 2.24 6.38
N ALA A 29 -23.35 0.92 6.36
CA ALA A 29 -22.26 -0.02 6.09
C ALA A 29 -21.63 0.21 4.71
N VAL A 30 -22.44 0.44 3.66
CA VAL A 30 -21.94 0.74 2.32
C VAL A 30 -21.13 2.04 2.31
N VAL A 31 -21.61 3.09 2.98
CA VAL A 31 -20.90 4.37 3.09
C VAL A 31 -19.56 4.19 3.81
N ILE A 32 -19.51 3.43 4.90
CA ILE A 32 -18.26 3.17 5.64
C ILE A 32 -17.25 2.43 4.77
N ILE A 33 -17.68 1.42 3.99
CA ILE A 33 -16.78 0.69 3.09
C ILE A 33 -16.13 1.64 2.08
N VAL A 34 -16.91 2.54 1.47
CA VAL A 34 -16.38 3.54 0.52
C VAL A 34 -15.38 4.48 1.19
N ILE A 35 -15.67 4.93 2.41
CA ILE A 35 -14.75 5.82 3.14
C ILE A 35 -13.46 5.06 3.49
N LEU A 36 -13.54 3.84 4.02
CA LEU A 36 -12.37 3.06 4.42
C LEU A 36 -11.46 2.72 3.24
N THR A 37 -12.01 2.43 2.05
CA THR A 37 -11.20 2.15 0.86
C THR A 37 -10.44 3.38 0.37
N LEU A 38 -11.06 4.56 0.40
CA LEU A 38 -10.42 5.81 0.00
C LEU A 38 -9.38 6.30 1.02
N LEU A 39 -9.69 6.17 2.31
CA LEU A 39 -8.75 6.55 3.37
C LEU A 39 -7.55 5.59 3.43
N GLY A 40 -7.77 4.29 3.18
CA GLY A 40 -6.71 3.27 3.23
C GLY A 40 -5.53 3.58 2.31
N SER A 41 -5.79 3.97 1.06
CA SER A 41 -4.73 4.30 0.09
C SER A 41 -3.95 5.55 0.48
N SER A 42 -4.65 6.59 0.94
CA SER A 42 -4.05 7.86 1.36
C SER A 42 -3.13 7.66 2.57
N VAL A 43 -3.57 6.86 3.54
CA VAL A 43 -2.78 6.56 4.74
C VAL A 43 -1.53 5.76 4.38
N ALA A 44 -1.63 4.75 3.51
CA ALA A 44 -0.48 3.96 3.07
C ALA A 44 0.62 4.83 2.44
N GLN A 45 0.25 5.81 1.62
CA GLN A 45 1.20 6.73 0.98
C GLN A 45 1.95 7.59 2.00
N VAL A 46 1.25 8.14 2.99
CA VAL A 46 1.88 8.99 4.04
C VAL A 46 2.84 8.17 4.90
N PHE A 47 2.42 6.99 5.37
CA PHE A 47 3.30 6.11 6.17
C PHE A 47 4.56 5.72 5.41
N CYS A 48 4.44 5.52 4.10
CA CYS A 48 5.59 5.21 3.28
C CYS A 48 6.56 6.39 3.11
N GLN A 49 6.07 7.61 2.92
CA GLN A 49 6.96 8.78 2.84
C GLN A 49 7.72 8.99 4.15
N VAL A 50 7.06 8.75 5.28
CA VAL A 50 7.69 8.80 6.60
C VAL A 50 8.74 7.69 6.73
N SER A 51 8.42 6.44 6.35
CA SER A 51 9.39 5.35 6.44
C SER A 51 10.59 5.56 5.51
N ALA A 52 10.39 6.07 4.29
CA ALA A 52 11.46 6.42 3.37
C ALA A 52 12.36 7.53 3.95
N GLY A 53 11.77 8.59 4.49
CA GLY A 53 12.51 9.68 5.13
C GLY A 53 13.34 9.24 6.33
N LEU A 54 12.83 8.29 7.14
CA LEU A 54 13.57 7.71 8.27
C LEU A 54 14.76 6.85 7.84
N ASN A 55 14.75 6.29 6.63
CA ASN A 55 15.83 5.47 6.08
C ASN A 55 16.83 6.27 5.21
N GLY A 56 16.70 7.61 5.15
CA GLY A 56 17.57 8.45 4.32
C GLY A 56 17.30 8.27 2.82
N ILE A 57 16.08 7.88 2.47
CA ILE A 57 15.65 7.63 1.10
C ILE A 57 14.77 8.79 0.63
N SER A 58 15.09 9.39 -0.53
CA SER A 58 14.24 10.41 -1.15
C SER A 58 13.23 9.76 -2.09
N SER A 59 11.93 10.00 -1.92
CA SER A 59 10.87 9.50 -2.80
C SER A 59 10.06 10.65 -3.42
N GLU A 60 9.73 10.56 -4.72
CA GLU A 60 8.97 11.58 -5.45
C GLU A 60 7.84 10.94 -6.27
N GLY A 61 6.67 11.58 -6.34
CA GLY A 61 5.57 11.20 -7.25
C GLY A 61 4.82 9.90 -6.93
N GLY A 62 5.30 9.11 -5.96
CA GLY A 62 4.75 7.83 -5.56
C GLY A 62 5.68 7.17 -4.54
N CYS A 63 5.19 6.14 -3.86
CA CYS A 63 5.95 5.48 -2.80
C CYS A 63 6.59 4.18 -3.30
N ILE A 64 7.88 4.01 -3.03
CA ILE A 64 8.59 2.73 -3.13
C ILE A 64 9.36 2.57 -1.82
N VAL A 65 9.21 1.43 -1.16
CA VAL A 65 9.94 1.12 0.07
C VAL A 65 11.18 0.33 -0.29
N VAL A 66 12.36 0.94 -0.14
CA VAL A 66 13.63 0.20 -0.24
C VAL A 66 13.82 -0.58 1.05
N ARG A 67 13.85 -1.91 0.94
CA ARG A 67 14.10 -2.82 2.08
C ARG A 67 15.57 -2.97 2.37
N ASN A 68 16.36 -3.04 1.31
CA ASN A 68 17.78 -3.29 1.41
C ASN A 68 18.49 -2.68 0.20
N ALA A 69 19.58 -1.97 0.44
CA ALA A 69 20.45 -1.46 -0.60
C ALA A 69 21.89 -1.62 -0.10
N ASP A 70 22.54 -2.70 -0.51
CA ASP A 70 23.90 -3.02 -0.10
C ASP A 70 24.80 -3.04 -1.31
N TYR A 71 25.94 -2.37 -1.19
CA TYR A 71 27.03 -2.48 -2.14
C TYR A 71 28.23 -3.18 -1.50
N ASN A 72 28.72 -4.24 -2.14
CA ASN A 72 29.92 -4.93 -1.72
C ASN A 72 31.12 -4.47 -2.57
N PRO A 73 32.06 -3.67 -2.00
CA PRO A 73 33.18 -3.12 -2.76
C PRO A 73 34.18 -4.18 -3.23
N ASN A 74 34.27 -5.34 -2.55
CA ASN A 74 35.21 -6.41 -2.91
C ASN A 74 34.76 -7.20 -4.14
N SER A 75 33.45 -7.31 -4.35
CA SER A 75 32.86 -8.07 -5.47
C SER A 75 32.19 -7.18 -6.51
N HIS A 76 32.21 -5.86 -6.29
CA HIS A 76 31.50 -4.85 -7.05
C HIS A 76 30.01 -5.17 -7.25
N LYS A 77 29.41 -5.92 -6.32
CA LYS A 77 28.00 -6.34 -6.39
C LYS A 77 27.12 -5.37 -5.63
N LEU A 78 26.12 -4.84 -6.32
CA LEU A 78 25.02 -4.10 -5.72
C LEU A 78 23.83 -5.04 -5.58
N SER A 79 23.26 -5.14 -4.39
CA SER A 79 22.06 -5.90 -4.07
C SER A 79 20.97 -4.95 -3.59
N LEU A 80 19.89 -4.86 -4.35
CA LEU A 80 18.75 -4.00 -4.06
C LEU A 80 17.51 -4.85 -3.81
N GLU A 81 16.72 -4.41 -2.84
CA GLU A 81 15.40 -4.95 -2.54
C GLU A 81 14.42 -3.82 -2.33
N ALA A 82 13.29 -3.89 -3.02
CA ALA A 82 12.26 -2.88 -2.91
C ALA A 82 10.85 -3.49 -2.97
N THR A 83 9.90 -2.82 -2.35
CA THR A 83 8.48 -3.21 -2.27
C THR A 83 7.63 -1.99 -2.61
N THR A 84 6.45 -2.19 -3.22
CA THR A 84 5.49 -1.10 -3.46
C THR A 84 4.65 -0.87 -2.19
N PRO A 85 3.92 0.25 -2.04
CA PRO A 85 3.20 0.59 -0.81
C PRO A 85 2.11 -0.44 -0.44
N THR A 86 1.58 -1.15 -1.43
CA THR A 86 0.53 -2.15 -1.31
C THR A 86 1.07 -3.58 -1.20
N GLY A 87 2.40 -3.76 -1.29
CA GLY A 87 3.06 -5.07 -1.22
C GLY A 87 3.60 -5.53 -2.58
N TYR A 88 3.36 -6.79 -2.92
CA TYR A 88 3.66 -7.32 -4.25
C TYR A 88 2.58 -6.93 -5.25
N ASP A 89 2.95 -6.25 -6.35
CA ASP A 89 2.03 -5.98 -7.45
C ASP A 89 2.58 -6.54 -8.78
N PRO A 90 2.06 -7.66 -9.29
CA PRO A 90 2.58 -8.29 -10.50
C PRO A 90 2.50 -7.41 -11.77
N ASN A 91 1.73 -6.31 -11.74
CA ASN A 91 1.61 -5.39 -12.86
C ASN A 91 2.63 -4.24 -12.80
N VAL A 92 3.37 -4.12 -11.69
CA VAL A 92 4.39 -3.09 -11.51
C VAL A 92 5.74 -3.58 -12.00
N THR A 93 6.40 -2.75 -12.79
CA THR A 93 7.80 -2.96 -13.15
C THR A 93 8.67 -1.92 -12.47
N LEU A 94 9.63 -2.37 -11.64
CA LEU A 94 10.61 -1.50 -10.99
C LEU A 94 11.91 -1.47 -11.80
N THR A 95 12.35 -0.28 -12.19
CA THR A 95 13.64 -0.05 -12.85
C THR A 95 14.63 0.58 -11.89
N THR A 96 15.92 0.40 -12.15
CA THR A 96 16.98 1.04 -11.36
C THR A 96 17.99 1.77 -12.27
N SER A 97 18.54 2.88 -11.79
CA SER A 97 19.64 3.59 -12.44
C SER A 97 20.72 3.94 -11.40
N PRO A 98 21.99 3.54 -11.58
CA PRO A 98 22.50 2.66 -12.63
C PRO A 98 22.01 1.20 -12.44
N GLY A 99 21.50 0.57 -13.50
CA GLY A 99 21.04 -0.82 -13.43
C GLY A 99 20.04 -1.24 -14.50
N GLY A 100 19.22 -2.24 -14.14
CA GLY A 100 18.21 -2.85 -14.99
C GLY A 100 16.85 -2.98 -14.28
N GLN A 101 15.96 -3.77 -14.87
CA GLN A 101 14.66 -4.11 -14.29
C GLN A 101 14.86 -5.02 -13.06
N MET A 102 14.22 -4.70 -11.94
CA MET A 102 14.17 -5.59 -10.79
C MET A 102 13.24 -6.77 -11.11
N GLN A 103 13.64 -7.96 -10.66
CA GLN A 103 12.86 -9.17 -10.84
C GLN A 103 12.09 -9.50 -9.56
N PRO A 104 10.87 -10.05 -9.66
CA PRO A 104 10.16 -10.52 -8.48
C PRO A 104 10.96 -11.62 -7.77
N HIS A 105 10.95 -11.61 -6.44
CA HIS A 105 11.67 -12.62 -5.65
C HIS A 105 11.14 -14.05 -5.96
N PRO A 106 12.00 -15.10 -5.93
CA PRO A 106 11.61 -16.47 -6.23
C PRO A 106 10.42 -16.98 -5.39
N PRO A 107 9.70 -18.01 -5.85
CA PRO A 107 8.42 -18.43 -5.28
C PRO A 107 8.59 -18.93 -3.84
N GLY A 108 7.94 -18.23 -2.91
CA GLY A 108 7.95 -18.53 -1.47
C GLY A 108 7.63 -17.30 -0.62
N ASN A 109 8.05 -16.10 -1.08
CA ASN A 109 7.68 -14.81 -0.48
C ASN A 109 7.75 -13.69 -1.54
N PRO A 110 6.64 -13.36 -2.24
CA PRO A 110 6.65 -12.45 -3.38
C PRO A 110 6.70 -10.96 -2.99
N ASP A 111 6.68 -10.61 -1.70
CA ASP A 111 6.42 -9.25 -1.21
C ASP A 111 7.45 -8.18 -1.64
N HIS A 112 8.54 -8.56 -2.29
CA HIS A 112 9.60 -7.65 -2.75
C HIS A 112 10.19 -8.06 -4.09
N TYR A 113 10.72 -7.06 -4.79
CA TYR A 113 11.52 -7.19 -5.99
C TYR A 113 13.00 -7.15 -5.60
N ARG A 114 13.82 -7.89 -6.33
CA ARG A 114 15.27 -7.90 -6.17
C ARG A 114 15.97 -7.51 -7.45
N LEU A 115 17.13 -6.87 -7.29
CA LEU A 115 18.09 -6.72 -8.35
C LEU A 115 19.50 -6.95 -7.80
N THR A 116 20.27 -7.79 -8.48
CA THR A 116 21.69 -7.95 -8.22
C THR A 116 22.46 -7.64 -9.49
N ILE A 117 23.29 -6.60 -9.47
CA ILE A 117 24.11 -6.20 -10.61
C ILE A 117 25.56 -6.02 -10.18
N THR A 118 26.47 -6.18 -11.15
CA THR A 118 27.89 -5.86 -10.96
C THR A 118 28.16 -4.50 -11.57
N LEU A 119 28.60 -3.55 -10.74
CA LEU A 119 28.94 -2.20 -11.19
C LEU A 119 30.42 -2.13 -11.63
N GLN A 120 30.71 -1.32 -12.64
CA GLN A 120 32.08 -1.05 -13.07
C GLN A 120 32.62 0.14 -12.27
N GLY A 121 33.37 -0.12 -11.20
CA GLY A 121 33.98 0.90 -10.33
C GLY A 121 33.60 0.77 -8.85
N THR A 122 34.10 1.69 -8.01
CA THR A 122 33.73 1.85 -6.60
C THR A 122 32.55 2.81 -6.51
N CYS A 123 31.37 2.37 -6.08
CA CYS A 123 30.30 3.30 -5.78
C CYS A 123 30.28 3.61 -4.28
N PRO A 124 30.26 4.91 -3.94
CA PRO A 124 29.03 5.45 -3.41
C PRO A 124 28.22 6.03 -4.57
N CYS A 125 27.12 5.36 -4.94
CA CYS A 125 26.24 5.84 -6.00
C CYS A 125 24.83 6.02 -5.47
N ASP A 126 24.18 7.05 -5.98
CA ASP A 126 22.75 7.19 -5.88
C ASP A 126 22.09 6.19 -6.83
N VAL A 127 21.34 5.28 -6.25
CA VAL A 127 20.55 4.30 -6.97
C VAL A 127 19.12 4.79 -6.97
N THR A 128 18.62 5.12 -8.16
CA THR A 128 17.23 5.54 -8.32
C THR A 128 16.38 4.38 -8.79
N ILE A 129 15.38 4.02 -7.99
CA ILE A 129 14.35 3.02 -8.30
C ILE A 129 13.13 3.76 -8.83
N THR A 130 12.57 3.34 -9.96
CA THR A 130 11.36 3.94 -10.55
C THR A 130 10.30 2.88 -10.79
N SER A 131 9.07 3.18 -10.38
CA SER A 131 7.89 2.33 -10.56
C SER A 131 7.07 2.74 -11.77
N SER A 132 6.51 1.77 -12.49
CA SER A 132 5.57 1.99 -13.60
C SER A 132 4.25 2.66 -13.17
N ASP A 133 3.86 2.52 -11.90
CA ASP A 133 2.63 3.08 -11.33
C ASP A 133 2.79 4.53 -10.85
N GLY A 134 3.98 5.10 -11.07
CA GLY A 134 4.37 6.39 -10.52
C GLY A 134 5.14 6.21 -9.20
N GLY A 135 6.10 7.09 -8.97
CA GLY A 135 7.05 6.96 -7.87
C GLY A 135 8.48 6.74 -8.35
N THR A 136 9.36 7.63 -7.95
CA THR A 136 10.81 7.45 -8.00
C THR A 136 11.33 7.46 -6.57
N THR A 137 12.38 6.70 -6.31
CA THR A 137 12.96 6.58 -4.98
C THR A 137 14.46 6.40 -5.10
N THR A 138 15.22 7.35 -4.57
CA THR A 138 16.68 7.35 -4.65
C THR A 138 17.26 7.00 -3.29
N VAL A 139 18.17 6.04 -3.30
CA VAL A 139 18.94 5.61 -2.14
C VAL A 139 20.42 5.80 -2.44
N THR A 140 21.12 6.49 -1.55
CA THR A 140 22.57 6.60 -1.62
C THR A 140 23.17 5.36 -0.97
N VAL A 141 23.88 4.56 -1.76
CA VAL A 141 24.52 3.33 -1.30
C VAL A 141 26.00 3.64 -1.14
N GLY A 142 26.58 3.36 0.03
CA GLY A 142 28.00 3.61 0.32
C GLY A 142 28.83 2.32 0.46
N PRO A 143 30.17 2.41 0.44
CA PRO A 143 31.08 1.29 0.72
C PRO A 143 31.13 0.87 2.19
#